data_AF-A0A6P9AAF4-F1
#
_entry.id   AF-A0A6P9AAF4-F1
#
_cell.length_a   1.000
_cell.length_b   1.000
_cell.length_c   1.000
_cell.angle_alpha   90.00
_cell.angle_beta   90.00
_cell.angle_gamma   90.00
#
_symmetry.space_group_name_H-M   'P 1'
#
loop_
_entity.id
_entity.type
_entity.pdbx_description
1 polymer ?
#
loop_
_entity_poly.entity_id
_entity_poly.type
_entity_poly.pdbx_seq_one_letter_code
_entity_poly.pdbx_strand_id
1 'polypeptide(L)'
;MVEPTSVLVAVVVVLVAALVNTWYRHGYWRKRSVPTASGRLPIIGNMLPVVLGKKSFIEHFYDMSLEHRDNGYCGIYSWNVPMLLVFDPEMVKQVVCKDFSSFHDRGLPSSDRDPLSQHLFNLNGTKWRNLRNRLSPTFTSGKLKLMFPLMRDIGDQLSTTG
;
A
#
# COMPACT_ATOMS: atom_id res chain seq x y z
N MET A 1 27.59 -23.58 -28.72
CA MET A 1 26.36 -24.18 -28.20
C MET A 1 26.52 -24.24 -26.68
N VAL A 2 25.62 -23.62 -25.91
CA VAL A 2 25.71 -23.64 -24.44
C VAL A 2 25.35 -25.05 -23.96
N GLU A 3 26.21 -25.68 -23.16
CA GLU A 3 25.92 -27.03 -22.67
C GLU A 3 24.73 -27.00 -21.70
N PRO A 4 23.78 -27.95 -21.80
CA PRO A 4 22.58 -27.98 -20.95
C PRO A 4 22.89 -28.05 -19.44
N THR A 5 24.04 -28.63 -19.08
CA THR A 5 24.59 -28.68 -17.72
C THR A 5 24.91 -27.29 -17.17
N SER A 6 25.52 -26.42 -17.99
CA SER A 6 25.87 -25.05 -17.60
C SER A 6 24.63 -24.19 -17.35
N VAL A 7 23.56 -24.39 -18.13
CA VAL A 7 22.26 -23.74 -17.91
C VAL A 7 21.64 -24.20 -16.59
N LEU A 8 21.65 -25.51 -16.31
CA LEU A 8 21.12 -26.07 -15.07
C LEU A 8 21.84 -25.48 -13.84
N VAL A 9 23.17 -25.43 -13.87
CA VAL A 9 23.98 -24.86 -12.77
C VAL A 9 23.65 -23.38 -12.57
N ALA A 10 23.54 -22.60 -13.64
CA ALA A 10 23.17 -21.18 -13.55
C ALA A 10 21.79 -20.98 -12.91
N VAL A 11 20.80 -21.79 -13.29
CA VAL A 11 19.45 -21.74 -12.68
C VAL A 11 19.52 -22.06 -11.19
N VAL A 12 20.24 -23.11 -10.79
CA VAL A 12 20.38 -23.48 -9.38
C VAL A 12 21.05 -22.35 -8.58
N VAL A 13 22.12 -21.74 -9.11
CA VAL A 13 22.81 -20.62 -8.46
C VAL A 13 21.86 -19.43 -8.27
N VAL A 14 21.07 -19.08 -9.29
CA VAL A 14 20.09 -17.99 -9.20
C VAL A 14 19.01 -18.30 -8.17
N LEU A 15 18.50 -19.54 -8.13
CA LEU A 15 17.49 -19.96 -7.15
C LEU A 15 18.04 -19.89 -5.73
N VAL A 16 19.24 -20.40 -5.49
CA VAL A 16 19.90 -20.33 -4.18
C VAL A 16 20.14 -18.89 -3.75
N ALA A 17 20.67 -18.05 -4.64
CA ALA A 17 20.89 -16.63 -4.37
C ALA A 17 19.57 -15.91 -4.03
N ALA A 18 18.49 -16.21 -4.76
CA ALA A 18 17.17 -15.64 -4.49
C ALA A 18 16.59 -16.08 -3.14
N LEU A 19 16.78 -17.36 -2.76
CA LEU A 19 16.36 -17.88 -1.46
C LEU A 19 17.14 -17.22 -0.32
N VAL A 20 18.47 -17.12 -0.43
CA VAL A 20 19.33 -16.48 0.58
C VAL A 20 18.98 -15.00 0.73
N ASN A 21 18.83 -14.27 -0.38
CA ASN A 21 18.43 -12.87 -0.36
C ASN A 21 17.06 -12.70 0.31
N THR A 22 16.10 -13.57 -0.02
CA THR A 22 14.78 -13.47 0.60
C THR A 22 14.85 -13.78 2.09
N TRP A 23 15.58 -14.81 2.51
CA TRP A 23 15.73 -15.15 3.93
C TRP A 23 16.31 -13.99 4.75
N TYR A 24 17.30 -13.28 4.18
CA TYR A 24 17.87 -12.09 4.80
C TYR A 24 16.86 -10.94 4.90
N ARG A 25 16.16 -10.61 3.81
CA ARG A 25 15.19 -9.50 3.75
C ARG A 25 13.96 -9.76 4.61
N HIS A 26 13.49 -11.01 4.64
CA HIS A 26 12.34 -11.46 5.43
C HIS A 26 12.67 -11.66 6.92
N GLY A 27 13.88 -11.32 7.36
CA GLY A 27 14.24 -11.25 8.77
C GLY A 27 13.84 -9.95 9.47
N TYR A 28 13.33 -8.94 8.76
CA TYR A 28 13.09 -7.59 9.28
C TYR A 28 12.20 -7.55 10.53
N TRP A 29 11.03 -8.19 10.48
CA TRP A 29 10.06 -8.24 11.58
C TRP A 29 10.52 -9.12 12.74
N ARG A 30 11.16 -10.26 12.43
CA ARG A 30 11.74 -11.16 13.45
C ARG A 30 12.78 -10.45 14.31
N LYS A 31 13.64 -9.63 13.70
CA LYS A 31 14.66 -8.83 14.42
C LYS A 31 14.06 -7.75 15.34
N ARG A 32 12.77 -7.42 15.16
CA ARG A 32 12.04 -6.39 15.92
C ARG A 32 10.99 -6.99 16.86
N SER A 33 10.95 -8.31 16.98
CA SER A 33 9.96 -9.02 17.80
C SER A 33 8.50 -8.70 17.42
N VAL A 34 8.25 -8.43 16.13
CA VAL A 34 6.90 -8.16 15.61
C VAL A 34 6.26 -9.47 15.14
N PRO A 35 5.03 -9.81 15.59
CA PRO A 35 4.27 -10.95 15.09
C PRO A 35 4.12 -10.85 13.56
N THR A 36 4.42 -11.92 12.83
CA THR A 36 4.43 -11.92 11.36
C THR A 36 3.36 -12.87 10.84
N ALA A 37 2.57 -12.43 9.85
CA ALA A 37 1.52 -13.25 9.24
C ALA A 37 2.07 -14.52 8.60
N SER A 38 1.30 -15.61 8.73
CA SER A 38 1.63 -16.91 8.17
C SER A 38 1.63 -16.91 6.63
N GLY A 39 2.15 -18.00 6.05
CA GLY A 39 2.06 -18.22 4.59
C GLY A 39 3.02 -17.38 3.75
N ARG A 40 4.08 -16.83 4.35
CA ARG A 40 5.10 -16.06 3.62
C ARG A 40 6.00 -16.97 2.77
N LEU A 41 6.06 -16.70 1.47
CA LEU A 41 6.91 -17.41 0.52
C LEU A 41 8.14 -16.60 0.11
N PRO A 42 9.22 -17.27 -0.36
CA PRO A 42 10.34 -16.60 -0.97
C PRO A 42 9.91 -15.67 -2.12
N ILE A 43 10.56 -14.52 -2.26
CA ILE A 43 10.33 -13.47 -3.27
C ILE A 43 8.96 -12.77 -3.17
N ILE A 44 7.85 -13.51 -3.14
CA ILE A 44 6.47 -12.98 -3.21
C ILE A 44 5.98 -12.46 -1.84
N GLY A 45 6.53 -13.00 -0.75
CA GLY A 45 6.07 -12.65 0.59
C GLY A 45 4.69 -13.26 0.88
N ASN A 46 3.79 -12.48 1.46
CA ASN A 46 2.43 -12.90 1.82
C ASN A 46 1.43 -12.75 0.66
N MET A 47 1.85 -12.28 -0.53
CA MET A 47 0.94 -11.83 -1.59
C MET A 47 0.45 -12.92 -2.56
N LEU A 48 0.85 -14.19 -2.38
CA LEU A 48 0.55 -15.25 -3.35
C LEU A 48 -0.96 -15.40 -3.65
N PRO A 49 -1.88 -15.41 -2.65
CA PRO A 49 -3.31 -15.55 -2.93
C PRO A 49 -3.88 -14.43 -3.81
N VAL A 50 -3.34 -13.20 -3.65
CA VAL A 50 -3.71 -12.03 -4.44
C VAL A 50 -3.14 -12.13 -5.86
N VAL A 51 -1.87 -12.53 -6.00
CA VAL A 51 -1.22 -12.72 -7.32
C VAL A 51 -1.92 -13.80 -8.14
N LEU A 52 -2.39 -14.87 -7.49
CA LEU A 52 -3.16 -15.94 -8.14
C LEU A 52 -4.63 -15.57 -8.39
N GLY A 53 -5.07 -14.37 -8.02
CA GLY A 53 -6.47 -13.92 -8.17
C GLY A 53 -7.47 -14.68 -7.30
N LYS A 54 -7.00 -15.42 -6.29
CA LYS A 54 -7.87 -16.20 -5.39
C LYS A 54 -8.56 -15.33 -4.34
N LYS A 55 -7.95 -14.20 -3.99
CA LYS A 55 -8.46 -13.23 -3.02
C LYS A 55 -8.18 -11.81 -3.49
N SER A 56 -9.05 -10.89 -3.11
CA SER A 56 -8.74 -9.45 -3.25
C SER A 56 -7.67 -9.03 -2.23
N PHE A 57 -7.02 -7.87 -2.46
CA PHE A 57 -6.09 -7.30 -1.48
C PHE A 57 -6.75 -7.09 -0.10
N ILE A 58 -7.98 -6.56 -0.10
CA ILE A 58 -8.71 -6.22 1.12
C ILE A 58 -9.07 -7.47 1.91
N GLU A 59 -9.63 -8.48 1.24
CA GLU A 59 -9.97 -9.76 1.85
C GLU A 59 -8.74 -10.44 2.44
N HIS A 60 -7.64 -10.46 1.69
CA HIS A 60 -6.40 -11.09 2.16
C HIS A 60 -5.78 -10.39 3.37
N PHE A 61 -5.82 -9.05 3.40
CA PHE A 61 -5.36 -8.30 4.57
C PHE A 61 -6.29 -8.47 5.76
N TYR A 62 -7.59 -8.56 5.53
CA TYR A 62 -8.57 -8.83 6.58
C TYR A 62 -8.33 -10.19 7.24
N ASP A 63 -8.09 -11.25 6.48
CA ASP A 63 -7.80 -12.58 7.05
C ASP A 63 -6.53 -12.58 7.91
N MET A 64 -5.46 -11.90 7.46
CA MET A 64 -4.24 -11.73 8.25
C MET A 64 -4.47 -10.90 9.52
N SER A 65 -5.42 -9.96 9.50
CA SER A 65 -5.82 -9.21 10.69
C SER A 65 -6.57 -10.09 11.70
N LEU A 66 -7.39 -11.04 11.22
CA LEU A 66 -8.09 -11.99 12.07
C LEU A 66 -7.11 -12.97 12.74
N GLU A 67 -6.12 -13.46 12.01
CA GLU A 67 -5.05 -14.33 12.54
C GLU A 67 -4.30 -13.67 13.72
N HIS A 68 -4.14 -12.35 13.67
CA HIS A 68 -3.38 -11.58 14.66
C HIS A 68 -4.23 -10.63 15.49
N ARG A 69 -5.54 -10.89 15.61
CA ARG A 69 -6.50 -9.98 16.24
C ARG A 69 -6.08 -9.53 17.64
N ASP A 70 -5.56 -10.46 18.44
CA ASP A 70 -5.16 -10.20 19.83
C ASP A 70 -3.97 -9.25 19.95
N ASN A 71 -3.14 -9.13 18.90
CA ASN A 71 -2.01 -8.21 18.89
C ASN A 71 -2.41 -6.81 18.41
N GLY A 72 -3.48 -6.69 17.61
CA GLY A 72 -3.88 -5.41 17.00
C GLY A 72 -3.00 -4.95 15.82
N TYR A 73 -1.95 -5.71 15.50
CA TYR A 73 -1.08 -5.48 14.35
C TYR A 73 -0.33 -6.75 13.96
N CYS A 74 0.18 -6.81 12.72
CA CYS A 74 1.11 -7.83 12.28
C CYS A 74 2.04 -7.33 11.17
N GLY A 75 3.23 -7.90 11.11
CA GLY A 75 4.18 -7.71 10.03
C GLY A 75 3.83 -8.60 8.84
N ILE A 76 3.85 -8.03 7.64
CA ILE A 76 3.70 -8.76 6.37
C ILE A 76 4.83 -8.38 5.42
N TYR A 77 4.97 -9.13 4.34
CA TYR A 77 5.87 -8.80 3.24
C TYR A 77 5.06 -8.73 1.95
N SER A 78 5.05 -7.55 1.32
CA SER A 78 4.67 -7.43 -0.08
C SER A 78 5.95 -7.53 -0.90
N TRP A 79 6.12 -8.65 -1.60
CA TRP A 79 7.39 -9.00 -2.22
C TRP A 79 8.54 -9.01 -1.20
N ASN A 80 9.53 -8.14 -1.40
CA ASN A 80 10.66 -7.93 -0.49
C ASN A 80 10.52 -6.68 0.38
N VAL A 81 9.35 -6.04 0.38
CA VAL A 81 9.06 -4.84 1.16
C VAL A 81 8.34 -5.24 2.45
N PRO A 82 8.95 -5.05 3.63
CA PRO A 82 8.26 -5.25 4.89
C PRO A 82 7.16 -4.18 5.05
N MET A 83 5.94 -4.60 5.36
CA MET A 83 4.82 -3.70 5.67
C MET A 83 4.22 -4.06 7.03
N LEU A 84 3.83 -3.06 7.80
CA LEU A 84 3.12 -3.26 9.07
C LEU A 84 1.63 -3.09 8.82
N LEU A 85 0.86 -4.14 9.03
CA LEU A 85 -0.59 -4.10 9.01
C LEU A 85 -1.07 -3.73 10.42
N VAL A 86 -1.77 -2.60 10.55
CA VAL A 86 -2.24 -2.06 11.84
C VAL A 86 -3.76 -2.00 11.81
N PHE A 87 -4.41 -2.58 12.82
CA PHE A 87 -5.87 -2.67 12.91
C PHE A 87 -6.42 -2.44 14.32
N ASP A 88 -5.56 -2.21 15.32
CA ASP A 88 -5.96 -1.64 16.60
C ASP A 88 -6.38 -0.16 16.43
N PRO A 89 -7.58 0.24 16.91
CA PRO A 89 -8.07 1.61 16.73
C PRO A 89 -7.15 2.70 17.31
N GLU A 90 -6.51 2.46 18.45
CA GLU A 90 -5.63 3.46 19.07
C GLU A 90 -4.31 3.59 18.30
N MET A 91 -3.75 2.49 17.80
CA MET A 91 -2.58 2.53 16.92
C MET A 91 -2.91 3.15 15.55
N VAL A 92 -4.08 2.85 14.96
CA VAL A 92 -4.53 3.50 13.73
C VAL A 92 -4.65 5.01 13.94
N LYS A 93 -5.26 5.45 15.05
CA LYS A 93 -5.35 6.86 15.42
C LYS A 93 -3.96 7.49 15.63
N GLN A 94 -3.02 6.75 16.21
CA GLN A 94 -1.63 7.20 16.34
C GLN A 94 -1.03 7.50 14.97
N VAL A 95 -1.10 6.56 14.02
CA VAL A 95 -0.50 6.70 12.68
C VAL A 95 -1.22 7.75 11.82
N VAL A 96 -2.56 7.71 11.79
CA VAL A 96 -3.37 8.50 10.84
C VAL A 96 -3.65 9.92 11.36
N CYS A 97 -3.64 10.13 12.68
CA CYS A 97 -3.96 11.44 13.27
C CYS A 97 -2.77 12.07 14.00
N LYS A 98 -2.23 11.40 15.03
CA LYS A 98 -1.24 12.01 15.94
C LYS A 98 0.11 12.21 15.26
N ASP A 99 0.62 11.17 14.62
CA ASP A 99 1.93 11.14 13.97
C ASP A 99 1.84 11.29 12.45
N PHE A 100 0.73 11.83 11.95
CA PHE A 100 0.46 11.96 10.53
C PHE A 100 1.55 12.74 9.76
N SER A 101 2.25 13.67 10.42
CA SER A 101 3.40 14.36 9.86
C SER A 101 4.53 13.42 9.43
N SER A 102 4.66 12.26 10.06
CA SER A 102 5.64 11.21 9.72
C SER A 102 5.07 10.17 8.74
N PHE A 103 3.75 10.02 8.67
CA PHE A 103 3.05 8.97 7.88
C PHE A 103 2.17 9.55 6.74
N HIS A 104 2.53 10.71 6.19
CA HIS A 104 1.73 11.36 5.15
C HIS A 104 1.86 10.70 3.76
N ASP A 105 2.97 10.02 3.51
CA ASP A 105 3.26 9.35 2.25
C ASP A 105 2.48 8.04 2.11
N ARG A 106 1.98 7.77 0.89
CA ARG A 106 1.05 6.65 0.62
C ARG A 106 1.72 5.43 0.00
N GLY A 107 3.01 5.52 -0.31
CA GLY A 107 3.80 4.39 -0.83
C GLY A 107 3.52 4.02 -2.29
N LEU A 108 2.66 4.78 -2.98
CA LEU A 108 2.46 4.65 -4.41
C LEU A 108 3.53 5.49 -5.17
N PRO A 109 4.07 4.97 -6.29
CA PRO A 109 5.09 5.68 -7.04
C PRO A 109 4.46 6.81 -7.88
N SER A 110 4.99 8.01 -7.75
CA SER A 110 4.77 9.11 -8.71
C SER A 110 5.96 9.22 -9.67
N SER A 111 5.69 9.40 -10.96
CA SER A 111 6.71 9.56 -12.00
C SER A 111 6.63 10.96 -12.59
N ASP A 112 7.77 11.65 -12.73
CA ASP A 112 7.80 12.96 -13.40
C ASP A 112 7.55 12.83 -14.91
N ARG A 113 7.64 11.61 -15.47
CA ARG A 113 7.30 11.31 -16.87
C ARG A 113 5.81 11.03 -17.10
N ASP A 114 5.06 10.82 -16.02
CA ASP A 114 3.61 10.59 -16.08
C ASP A 114 2.88 11.73 -15.33
N PRO A 115 2.37 12.73 -16.05
CA PRO A 115 1.64 13.85 -15.45
C PRO A 115 0.41 13.42 -14.64
N LEU A 116 -0.25 12.31 -14.99
CA LEU A 116 -1.41 11.82 -14.25
C LEU A 116 -1.03 11.29 -12.88
N SER A 117 0.19 10.79 -12.72
CA SER A 117 0.72 10.34 -11.43
C SER A 117 1.07 11.49 -10.47
N GLN A 118 1.09 12.75 -10.94
CA GLN A 118 1.51 13.94 -10.17
C GLN A 118 0.33 14.62 -9.44
N HIS A 119 -0.60 13.84 -8.90
CA HIS A 119 -1.76 14.36 -8.16
C HIS A 119 -1.62 14.19 -6.64
N LEU A 120 -2.49 14.88 -5.89
CA LEU A 120 -2.46 14.95 -4.42
C LEU A 120 -2.44 13.58 -3.72
N PHE A 121 -3.05 12.54 -4.30
CA PHE A 121 -3.11 11.22 -3.67
C PHE A 121 -1.85 10.35 -3.85
N ASN A 122 -0.92 10.75 -4.73
CA ASN A 122 0.24 9.95 -5.11
C ASN A 122 1.59 10.66 -4.89
N LEU A 123 1.58 12.00 -4.88
CA LEU A 123 2.74 12.78 -4.46
C LEU A 123 3.11 12.47 -3.00
N ASN A 124 4.41 12.55 -2.72
CA ASN A 124 4.98 12.35 -1.40
C ASN A 124 5.76 13.60 -0.93
N GLY A 125 6.04 13.68 0.37
CA GLY A 125 6.92 14.68 0.96
C GLY A 125 6.50 16.14 0.75
N THR A 126 7.47 16.99 0.43
CA THR A 126 7.27 18.44 0.28
C THR A 126 6.38 18.80 -0.92
N LYS A 127 6.47 18.06 -2.04
CA LYS A 127 5.60 18.24 -3.22
C LYS A 127 4.14 18.06 -2.82
N TRP A 128 3.84 16.98 -2.10
CA TRP A 128 2.51 16.72 -1.56
C TRP A 128 2.03 17.81 -0.60
N ARG A 129 2.87 18.21 0.36
CA ARG A 129 2.52 19.24 1.36
C ARG A 129 2.18 20.57 0.69
N ASN A 130 2.96 20.97 -0.31
CA ASN A 130 2.73 22.21 -1.06
C ASN A 130 1.41 22.15 -1.85
N LEU A 131 1.14 21.04 -2.55
CA LEU A 131 -0.11 20.89 -3.30
C LEU A 131 -1.33 20.86 -2.37
N ARG A 132 -1.24 20.14 -1.24
CA ARG A 132 -2.31 20.09 -0.24
C ARG A 132 -2.66 21.47 0.29
N ASN A 133 -1.66 22.27 0.64
CA ASN A 133 -1.86 23.62 1.15
C ASN A 133 -2.53 24.55 0.13
N ARG A 134 -2.23 24.36 -1.17
CA ARG A 134 -2.87 25.12 -2.26
C ARG A 134 -4.32 24.71 -2.51
N LEU A 135 -4.64 23.41 -2.40
CA LEU A 135 -5.97 22.89 -2.73
C LEU A 135 -6.96 22.93 -1.55
N SER A 136 -6.48 22.85 -0.32
CA SER A 136 -7.34 22.79 0.88
C SER A 136 -8.31 23.99 1.00
N PRO A 137 -7.92 25.25 0.69
CA PRO A 137 -8.84 26.40 0.75
C PRO A 137 -10.04 26.32 -0.21
N THR A 138 -9.95 25.52 -1.28
CA THR A 138 -11.04 25.36 -2.27
C THR A 138 -12.23 24.61 -1.70
N PHE A 139 -12.03 23.75 -0.70
CA PHE A 139 -13.06 22.89 -0.12
C PHE A 139 -13.60 23.41 1.22
N THR A 140 -13.55 24.73 1.45
CA THR A 140 -14.16 25.35 2.63
C THR A 140 -15.69 25.32 2.54
N SER A 141 -16.38 25.33 3.69
CA SER A 141 -17.85 25.34 3.73
C SER A 141 -18.46 26.50 2.93
N GLY A 142 -17.79 27.67 2.90
CA GLY A 142 -18.23 28.81 2.09
C GLY A 142 -18.15 28.55 0.58
N LYS A 143 -17.03 27.99 0.10
CA LYS A 143 -16.86 27.63 -1.31
C LYS A 143 -17.81 26.52 -1.73
N LEU A 144 -18.00 25.50 -0.88
CA LEU A 144 -18.94 24.42 -1.15
C LEU A 144 -20.39 24.91 -1.25
N LYS A 145 -20.82 25.84 -0.38
CA LYS A 145 -22.14 26.48 -0.48
C LYS A 145 -22.34 27.22 -1.80
N LEU A 146 -21.30 27.87 -2.33
CA LEU A 146 -21.34 28.54 -3.63
C LEU A 146 -21.44 27.56 -4.80
N MET A 147 -20.91 26.35 -4.68
CA MET A 147 -20.99 25.30 -5.70
C MET A 147 -22.35 24.57 -5.73
N PHE A 148 -23.05 24.55 -4.59
CA PHE A 148 -24.28 23.77 -4.41
C PHE A 148 -25.37 24.04 -5.47
N PRO A 149 -25.68 25.29 -5.88
CA PRO A 149 -26.71 25.54 -6.89
C PRO A 149 -26.42 24.79 -8.20
N LEU A 150 -25.18 24.87 -8.69
CA LEU A 150 -24.77 24.16 -9.92
C LEU A 150 -24.90 22.64 -9.77
N MET A 151 -24.51 22.09 -8.61
CA MET A 151 -24.63 20.66 -8.35
C MET A 151 -26.09 20.20 -8.35
N ARG A 152 -26.99 21.00 -7.76
CA ARG A 152 -28.43 20.73 -7.75
C ARG A 152 -28.98 20.77 -9.17
N ASP A 153 -28.67 21.81 -9.95
CA ASP A 153 -29.21 21.96 -11.30
C ASP A 153 -28.79 20.79 -12.21
N ILE A 154 -27.55 20.31 -12.09
CA ILE A 154 -27.08 19.08 -12.78
C ILE A 154 -27.83 17.84 -12.27
N GLY A 155 -28.07 17.74 -10.97
CA GLY A 155 -28.85 16.65 -10.37
C GLY A 155 -30.29 16.61 -10.89
N ASP A 156 -30.93 17.77 -11.01
CA ASP A 156 -32.29 17.90 -11.55
C ASP A 156 -32.32 17.46 -13.02
N GLN A 157 -31.37 17.91 -13.84
CA GLN A 157 -31.25 17.49 -15.25
C GLN A 157 -31.07 15.97 -15.39
N LEU A 158 -30.21 15.38 -14.56
CA LEU A 158 -29.99 13.93 -14.53
C LEU A 158 -31.28 13.18 -14.20
N SER A 159 -32.08 13.69 -13.25
CA SER A 159 -33.35 13.08 -12.86
C SER A 159 -34.43 13.16 -13.94
N THR A 160 -34.41 14.20 -14.78
CA THR A 160 -35.38 14.40 -15.87
C THR A 160 -35.03 13.68 -17.17
N THR A 161 -33.82 13.12 -17.29
CA THR A 161 -33.35 12.42 -18.51
C THR A 161 -33.65 10.90 -18.49
N GLY A 162 -34.51 10.45 -17.58
CA GLY A 162 -34.99 9.06 -17.47
C GLY A 162 -36.37 8.87 -18.08
#